data_AF-A0A7K0DZM2-F1
#
_entry.id   AF-A0A7K0DZM2-F1
#
_cell.length_a   1.000
_cell.length_b   1.000
_cell.length_c   1.000
_cell.angle_alpha   90.00
_cell.angle_beta   90.00
_cell.angle_gamma   90.00
#
_symmetry.space_group_name_H-M   'P 1'
#
loop_
_entity.id
_entity.type
_entity.pdbx_description
1 polymer ?
#
loop_
_entity_poly.entity_id
_entity_poly.type
_entity_poly.pdbx_seq_one_letter_code
_entity_poly.pdbx_strand_id
1 'polypeptide(L)'
;MTAAIWFGLAAIALVGAIVLLYFDRVQRQRTGHVRQVWAKSQGYTYVSVEPSLAANWHRGPMTKLGYLSAVDVVSGNRKGEKFVLFDLEDSATMVAVRRQIGSDIDIDLRSKTAAPPKDHDLELLGAIGDRVVFATNPDVARHAVDQRMVAFIESLPDSVQQLWSEGNWTLGMLPVGSGPRDWETAIDAVLRLSGLLHVLPPVVDRGHSPDDEDYESDSDDRDDFERDEFESDDEYDRDDYAPDRRERGRRESGRYDTDAEFDRDEFDRADFDDRDDAERAARFDRDGDYAPLLEDIAGESEARPSRRPALAIVPDPRDRVRRAWSDEDRPEEAEPARSVDEDDPADRPGGPFHPGFRPYQGPAPR
;
A
#
# COMPACT_ATOMS: atom_id res chain seq x y z
N MET A 1 -2.91 4.47 62.27
CA MET A 1 -3.21 5.79 61.67
C MET A 1 -2.66 5.92 60.26
N THR A 2 -1.49 5.35 59.95
CA THR A 2 -0.89 5.35 58.59
C THR A 2 -1.71 4.59 57.55
N ALA A 3 -2.25 3.41 57.86
CA ALA A 3 -3.01 2.60 56.90
C ALA A 3 -4.28 3.30 56.37
N ALA A 4 -5.07 3.94 57.24
CA ALA A 4 -6.30 4.64 56.84
C ALA A 4 -6.03 5.82 55.89
N ILE A 5 -4.89 6.51 56.07
CA ILE A 5 -4.46 7.60 55.17
C ILE A 5 -4.12 7.04 53.79
N TRP A 6 -3.40 5.91 53.72
CA TRP A 6 -3.10 5.25 52.44
C TRP A 6 -4.35 4.74 51.73
N PHE A 7 -5.33 4.19 52.45
CA PHE A 7 -6.61 3.79 51.86
C PHE A 7 -7.41 4.98 51.30
N GLY A 8 -7.41 6.11 52.01
CA GLY A 8 -8.03 7.34 51.51
C GLY A 8 -7.37 7.87 50.24
N LEU A 9 -6.04 7.88 50.19
CA LEU A 9 -5.28 8.29 49.01
C LEU A 9 -5.51 7.32 47.84
N ALA A 10 -5.51 6.01 48.09
CA ALA A 10 -5.82 5.00 47.09
C ALA A 10 -7.25 5.15 46.54
N ALA A 11 -8.24 5.45 47.38
CA ALA A 11 -9.61 5.69 46.94
C ALA A 11 -9.71 6.93 46.03
N ILE A 12 -9.04 8.02 46.38
CA ILE A 12 -9.00 9.24 45.54
C ILE A 12 -8.31 8.94 44.21
N ALA A 13 -7.19 8.21 44.22
CA ALA A 13 -6.47 7.82 43.02
C ALA A 13 -7.33 6.91 42.11
N LEU A 14 -8.06 5.95 42.70
CA LEU A 14 -8.98 5.07 41.98
C LEU A 14 -10.11 5.87 41.33
N VAL A 15 -10.74 6.78 42.07
CA VAL A 15 -11.80 7.65 41.54
C VAL A 15 -11.25 8.51 40.39
N GLY A 16 -10.06 9.08 40.55
CA GLY A 16 -9.39 9.84 39.48
C GLY A 16 -9.13 9.00 38.23
N ALA A 17 -8.65 7.76 38.40
CA ALA A 17 -8.43 6.84 37.30
C ALA A 17 -9.73 6.47 36.57
N ILE A 18 -10.80 6.19 37.30
CA ILE A 18 -12.13 5.89 36.72
C ILE A 18 -12.66 7.08 35.90
N VAL A 19 -12.52 8.30 36.42
CA VAL A 19 -12.96 9.52 35.72
C VAL A 19 -12.15 9.72 34.43
N LEU A 20 -10.83 9.53 34.46
CA LEU A 20 -9.99 9.63 33.27
C LEU A 20 -10.36 8.59 32.21
N LEU A 21 -10.59 7.33 32.61
CA LEU A 21 -11.02 6.28 31.69
C LEU A 21 -12.40 6.58 31.06
N TYR A 22 -13.30 7.21 31.81
CA TYR A 22 -14.58 7.62 31.27
C TYR A 22 -14.42 8.70 30.19
N PHE A 23 -13.61 9.74 30.44
CA PHE A 23 -13.35 10.78 29.44
C PHE A 23 -12.64 10.23 28.20
N ASP A 24 -11.65 9.36 28.38
CA ASP A 24 -10.96 8.67 27.29
C ASP A 24 -11.95 7.88 26.42
N ARG A 25 -12.80 7.07 27.05
CA ARG A 25 -13.83 6.29 26.34
C ARG A 25 -14.81 7.17 25.56
N VAL A 26 -15.29 8.25 26.15
CA VAL A 26 -16.22 9.18 25.48
C VAL A 26 -15.54 9.88 24.31
N GLN A 27 -14.27 10.26 24.45
CA GLN A 27 -13.51 10.90 23.38
C GLN A 27 -13.33 9.95 22.19
N ARG A 28 -12.93 8.70 22.42
CA ARG A 28 -12.81 7.66 21.37
C ARG A 28 -14.13 7.38 20.67
N GLN A 29 -15.24 7.27 21.41
CA GLN A 29 -16.56 7.07 20.81
C GLN A 29 -16.98 8.22 19.89
N ARG A 30 -16.62 9.46 20.24
CA ARG A 30 -16.92 10.63 19.40
C ARG A 30 -16.09 10.64 18.12
N THR A 31 -14.78 10.35 18.20
CA THR A 31 -13.91 10.32 17.02
C THR A 31 -14.30 9.20 16.08
N GLY A 32 -14.58 8.00 16.60
CA GLY A 32 -15.05 6.86 15.83
C GLY A 32 -16.38 7.13 15.14
N HIS A 33 -17.35 7.74 15.83
CA HIS A 33 -18.63 8.11 15.22
C HIS A 33 -18.47 9.13 14.09
N VAL A 34 -17.66 10.18 14.28
CA VAL A 34 -17.37 11.16 13.21
C VAL A 34 -16.73 10.47 12.01
N ARG A 35 -15.81 9.53 12.24
CA ARG A 35 -15.16 8.77 11.17
C ARG A 35 -16.13 7.83 10.44
N GLN A 36 -17.01 7.15 11.17
CA GLN A 36 -18.05 6.30 10.59
C GLN A 36 -19.04 7.09 9.73
N VAL A 37 -19.52 8.24 10.22
CA VAL A 37 -20.43 9.12 9.47
C VAL A 37 -19.77 9.64 8.20
N TRP A 38 -18.52 10.10 8.31
CA TRP A 38 -17.74 10.53 7.15
C TRP A 38 -17.55 9.40 6.14
N ALA A 39 -17.12 8.22 6.58
CA ALA A 39 -16.93 7.04 5.72
C ALA A 39 -18.21 6.70 4.95
N LYS A 40 -19.35 6.63 5.66
CA LYS A 40 -20.66 6.38 5.05
C LYS A 40 -21.05 7.45 4.03
N SER A 41 -20.75 8.73 4.31
CA SER A 41 -21.04 9.84 3.38
C SER A 41 -20.23 9.77 2.08
N GLN A 42 -19.03 9.19 2.13
CA GLN A 42 -18.14 9.03 0.98
C GLN A 42 -18.34 7.68 0.26
N GLY A 43 -19.19 6.79 0.78
CA GLY A 43 -19.34 5.43 0.26
C GLY A 43 -18.16 4.51 0.59
N TYR A 44 -17.42 4.81 1.66
CA TYR A 44 -16.35 3.97 2.20
C TYR A 44 -16.88 3.01 3.26
N THR A 45 -16.13 1.93 3.49
CA THR A 45 -16.45 0.92 4.50
C THR A 45 -15.79 1.29 5.82
N TYR A 46 -16.52 1.16 6.93
CA TYR A 46 -16.01 1.40 8.28
C TYR A 46 -16.01 0.10 9.09
N VAL A 47 -14.93 -0.16 9.81
CA VAL A 47 -14.77 -1.25 10.77
C VAL A 47 -14.20 -0.69 12.07
N SER A 48 -14.75 -1.12 13.21
CA SER A 48 -14.41 -0.56 14.52
C SER A 48 -12.96 -0.88 14.94
N VAL A 49 -12.52 -2.12 14.77
CA VAL A 49 -11.19 -2.60 15.17
C VAL A 49 -10.70 -3.65 14.18
N GLU A 50 -9.44 -3.54 13.77
CA GLU A 50 -8.73 -4.55 12.97
C GLU A 50 -7.34 -4.81 13.58
N PRO A 51 -7.18 -5.83 14.43
CA PRO A 51 -5.93 -6.04 15.17
C PRO A 51 -4.74 -6.42 14.26
N SER A 52 -5.00 -7.06 13.12
CA SER A 52 -3.97 -7.59 12.23
C SER A 52 -3.39 -6.55 11.27
N LEU A 53 -4.12 -5.45 11.02
CA LEU A 53 -3.80 -4.50 9.96
C LEU A 53 -2.42 -3.87 10.13
N ALA A 54 -2.07 -3.45 11.35
CA ALA A 54 -0.82 -2.77 11.63
C ALA A 54 0.42 -3.66 11.44
N ALA A 55 0.26 -4.99 11.48
CA ALA A 55 1.36 -5.95 11.30
C ALA A 55 1.90 -6.00 9.85
N ASN A 56 1.23 -5.34 8.90
CA ASN A 56 1.66 -5.28 7.51
C ASN A 56 2.86 -4.36 7.25
N TRP A 57 3.26 -3.55 8.24
CA TRP A 57 4.28 -2.52 8.08
C TRP A 57 5.23 -2.47 9.27
N HIS A 58 6.50 -2.19 9.01
CA HIS A 58 7.56 -2.27 10.02
C HIS A 58 8.32 -0.96 10.20
N ARG A 59 8.24 -0.05 9.22
CA ARG A 59 9.01 1.21 9.21
C ARG A 59 8.24 2.40 9.78
N GLY A 60 8.99 3.49 9.98
CA GLY A 60 8.44 4.77 10.38
C GLY A 60 7.85 4.70 11.81
N PRO A 61 6.61 5.15 12.03
CA PRO A 61 5.95 5.04 13.33
C PRO A 61 5.79 3.59 13.82
N MET A 62 5.73 2.62 12.89
CA MET A 62 5.46 1.20 13.22
C MET A 62 6.60 0.54 14.00
N THR A 63 7.83 1.02 13.88
CA THR A 63 8.96 0.54 14.69
C THR A 63 8.70 0.69 16.20
N LYS A 64 7.88 1.68 16.59
CA LYS A 64 7.49 1.90 18.00
C LYS A 64 6.04 1.53 18.29
N LEU A 65 5.16 1.57 17.28
CA LEU A 65 3.71 1.50 17.47
C LEU A 65 3.09 0.25 16.84
N GLY A 66 3.87 -0.60 16.15
CA GLY A 66 3.37 -1.75 15.40
C GLY A 66 2.76 -2.87 16.25
N TYR A 67 2.82 -2.77 17.58
CA TYR A 67 2.11 -3.66 18.51
C TYR A 67 0.69 -3.18 18.87
N LEU A 68 0.33 -1.97 18.47
CA LEU A 68 -0.99 -1.38 18.72
C LEU A 68 -2.00 -1.88 17.70
N SER A 69 -3.25 -2.02 18.12
CA SER A 69 -4.34 -2.41 17.22
C SER A 69 -4.79 -1.23 16.37
N ALA A 70 -5.16 -1.50 15.11
CA ALA A 70 -5.82 -0.50 14.30
C ALA A 70 -7.29 -0.36 14.74
N VAL A 71 -7.73 0.86 14.98
CA VAL A 71 -9.11 1.20 15.36
C VAL A 71 -9.67 2.26 14.43
N ASP A 72 -11.00 2.38 14.41
CA ASP A 72 -11.75 3.31 13.56
C ASP A 72 -11.26 3.23 12.09
N VAL A 73 -11.25 2.00 11.57
CA VAL A 73 -10.66 1.64 10.27
C VAL A 73 -11.65 1.97 9.16
N VAL A 74 -11.21 2.73 8.18
CA VAL A 74 -11.95 3.07 6.97
C VAL A 74 -11.21 2.57 5.75
N SER A 75 -11.87 1.80 4.90
CA SER A 75 -11.33 1.35 3.62
C SER A 75 -12.19 1.79 2.47
N GLY A 76 -11.55 2.05 1.32
CA GLY A 76 -12.26 2.52 0.14
C GLY A 76 -11.39 2.59 -1.09
N ASN A 77 -11.98 3.08 -2.18
CA ASN A 77 -11.26 3.41 -3.41
C ASN A 77 -11.32 4.92 -3.65
N ARG A 78 -10.17 5.54 -3.94
CA ARG A 78 -10.09 6.94 -4.33
C ARG A 78 -9.14 7.08 -5.52
N LYS A 79 -9.62 7.71 -6.60
CA LYS A 79 -8.88 7.88 -7.86
C LYS A 79 -8.38 6.56 -8.47
N GLY A 80 -9.11 5.45 -8.27
CA GLY A 80 -8.78 4.13 -8.80
C GLY A 80 -7.95 3.26 -7.85
N GLU A 81 -7.36 3.84 -6.81
CA GLU A 81 -6.48 3.14 -5.87
C GLU A 81 -7.21 2.79 -4.57
N LYS A 82 -6.92 1.61 -4.04
CA LYS A 82 -7.41 1.17 -2.73
C LYS A 82 -6.62 1.84 -1.62
N PHE A 83 -7.31 2.37 -0.61
CA PHE A 83 -6.70 2.95 0.57
C PHE A 83 -7.34 2.41 1.85
N VAL A 84 -6.59 2.52 2.94
CA VAL A 84 -7.07 2.33 4.31
C VAL A 84 -6.63 3.51 5.17
N LEU A 85 -7.54 4.03 5.99
CA LEU A 85 -7.33 5.08 7.00
C LEU A 85 -7.69 4.47 8.35
N PHE A 86 -6.84 4.60 9.37
CA PHE A 86 -7.08 4.03 10.69
C PHE A 86 -6.36 4.82 11.76
N ASP A 87 -6.76 4.66 13.01
CA ASP A 87 -6.01 5.16 14.16
C ASP A 87 -5.21 4.01 14.79
N LEU A 88 -3.96 4.28 15.14
CA LEU A 88 -3.14 3.42 16.00
C LEU A 88 -3.45 3.78 17.45
N GLU A 89 -4.57 3.28 17.95
CA GLU A 89 -5.13 3.67 19.25
C GLU A 89 -5.06 5.20 19.42
N ASP A 90 -4.50 5.71 20.53
CA ASP A 90 -4.37 7.15 20.79
C ASP A 90 -3.02 7.73 20.35
N SER A 91 -2.27 7.04 19.48
CA SER A 91 -0.89 7.40 19.14
C SER A 91 -0.76 8.17 17.83
N ALA A 92 -1.46 7.76 16.78
CA ALA A 92 -1.40 8.41 15.47
C ALA A 92 -2.60 8.05 14.59
N THR A 93 -2.95 8.92 13.65
CA THR A 93 -3.83 8.58 12.53
C THR A 93 -2.98 8.24 11.31
N MET A 94 -3.32 7.15 10.64
CA MET A 94 -2.55 6.52 9.58
C MET A 94 -3.36 6.40 8.31
N VAL A 95 -2.74 6.63 7.17
CA VAL A 95 -3.28 6.31 5.84
C VAL A 95 -2.29 5.41 5.12
N ALA A 96 -2.78 4.35 4.49
CA ALA A 96 -1.97 3.49 3.64
C ALA A 96 -2.67 3.27 2.28
N VAL A 97 -1.89 3.31 1.22
CA VAL A 97 -2.31 3.03 -0.17
C VAL A 97 -1.44 1.90 -0.68
N ARG A 98 -2.09 0.87 -1.24
CA ARG A 98 -1.38 -0.24 -1.87
C ARG A 98 -0.98 0.15 -3.29
N ARG A 99 0.25 -0.14 -3.67
CA ARG A 99 0.80 0.01 -5.01
C ARG A 99 0.69 -1.31 -5.76
N GLN A 100 0.35 -1.26 -7.04
CA GLN A 100 0.37 -2.46 -7.90
C GLN A 100 1.79 -3.03 -8.06
N ILE A 101 2.78 -2.15 -8.15
CA ILE A 101 4.20 -2.49 -8.28
C ILE A 101 4.94 -1.85 -7.11
N GLY A 102 5.45 -2.70 -6.21
CA GLY A 102 6.33 -2.30 -5.13
C GLY A 102 7.76 -2.09 -5.59
N SER A 103 8.59 -1.55 -4.70
CA SER A 103 10.03 -1.39 -4.90
C SER A 103 10.78 -1.85 -3.65
N ASP A 104 12.00 -2.34 -3.82
CA ASP A 104 12.93 -2.58 -2.70
C ASP A 104 13.58 -1.28 -2.20
N ILE A 105 13.32 -0.16 -2.87
CA ILE A 105 13.77 1.17 -2.47
C ILE A 105 12.67 1.83 -1.64
N ASP A 106 12.92 1.93 -0.35
CA ASP A 106 12.04 2.62 0.59
C ASP A 106 12.47 4.09 0.70
N ILE A 107 11.50 4.98 0.73
CA ILE A 107 11.70 6.42 0.90
C ILE A 107 10.96 6.85 2.15
N ASP A 108 11.59 7.70 2.95
CA ASP A 108 11.00 8.32 4.12
C ASP A 108 11.10 9.84 4.03
N LEU A 109 9.95 10.50 4.13
CA LEU A 109 9.78 11.94 4.07
C LEU A 109 9.18 12.44 5.38
N ARG A 110 9.91 13.30 6.08
CA ARG A 110 9.47 13.86 7.37
C ARG A 110 9.78 15.35 7.47
N SER A 111 9.16 16.01 8.45
CA SER A 111 9.53 17.39 8.79
C SER A 111 11.00 17.48 9.20
N LYS A 112 11.67 18.59 8.84
CA LYS A 112 13.06 18.88 9.26
C LYS A 112 13.24 18.97 10.78
N THR A 113 12.16 19.22 11.52
CA THR A 113 12.17 19.26 12.99
C THR A 113 11.92 17.91 13.63
N ALA A 114 11.52 16.90 12.85
CA ALA A 114 11.33 15.55 13.35
C ALA A 114 12.69 14.88 13.57
N ALA A 115 12.74 13.96 14.53
CA ALA A 115 13.93 13.13 14.72
C ALA A 115 14.22 12.32 13.43
N PRO A 116 15.49 12.10 13.07
CA PRO A 116 15.85 11.22 11.95
C PRO A 116 15.26 9.80 12.12
N PRO A 117 15.13 9.03 11.01
CA PRO A 117 14.73 7.63 11.09
C PRO A 117 15.65 6.85 12.02
N LYS A 118 15.09 5.85 12.71
CA LYS A 118 15.89 4.95 13.56
C LYS A 118 16.46 3.78 12.76
N ASP A 119 15.86 3.47 11.62
CA ASP A 119 16.27 2.42 10.72
C ASP A 119 17.66 2.71 10.18
N HIS A 120 18.62 1.81 10.44
CA HIS A 120 20.03 2.01 10.13
C HIS A 120 20.33 1.97 8.63
N ASP A 121 19.43 1.40 7.84
CA ASP A 121 19.53 1.31 6.38
C ASP A 121 19.00 2.56 5.68
N LEU A 122 18.33 3.49 6.39
CA LEU A 122 17.87 4.75 5.81
C LEU A 122 18.96 5.82 5.86
N GLU A 123 19.40 6.24 4.68
CA GLU A 123 20.43 7.27 4.50
C GLU A 123 19.83 8.60 4.06
N LEU A 124 20.47 9.72 4.45
CA LEU A 124 20.01 11.06 4.09
C LEU A 124 20.17 11.30 2.59
N LEU A 125 19.05 11.53 1.90
CA LEU A 125 19.02 11.90 0.50
C LEU A 125 19.19 13.42 0.32
N GLY A 126 18.51 14.22 1.15
CA GLY A 126 18.58 15.67 1.12
C GLY A 126 17.39 16.34 1.81
N ALA A 127 17.37 17.68 1.76
CA ALA A 127 16.27 18.49 2.27
C ALA A 127 15.59 19.25 1.12
N ILE A 128 14.26 19.29 1.16
CA ILE A 128 13.41 19.99 0.19
C ILE A 128 12.40 20.81 1.00
N GLY A 129 12.54 22.14 0.95
CA GLY A 129 11.77 23.05 1.79
C GLY A 129 11.91 22.72 3.28
N ASP A 130 10.78 22.48 3.94
CA ASP A 130 10.72 22.14 5.37
C ASP A 130 10.73 20.63 5.64
N ARG A 131 11.00 19.82 4.63
CA ARG A 131 11.04 18.36 4.74
C ARG A 131 12.42 17.81 4.45
N VAL A 132 12.73 16.68 5.06
CA VAL A 132 13.96 15.92 4.86
C VAL A 132 13.58 14.55 4.32
N VAL A 133 14.32 14.12 3.30
CA VAL A 133 14.12 12.85 2.61
C VAL A 133 15.25 11.90 2.97
N PHE A 134 14.88 10.67 3.31
CA PHE A 134 15.77 9.54 3.51
C PHE A 134 15.40 8.42 2.54
N ALA A 135 16.36 7.56 2.20
CA ALA A 135 16.11 6.40 1.35
C ALA A 135 17.04 5.23 1.70
N THR A 136 16.61 4.01 1.42
CA THR A 136 17.46 2.81 1.59
C THR A 136 18.61 2.75 0.59
N ASN A 137 18.43 3.39 -0.57
CA ASN A 137 19.48 3.58 -1.56
C ASN A 137 19.39 5.00 -2.14
N PRO A 138 20.18 5.96 -1.63
CA PRO A 138 20.14 7.34 -2.12
C PRO A 138 20.50 7.47 -3.59
N ASP A 139 21.38 6.62 -4.12
CA ASP A 139 21.81 6.70 -5.52
C ASP A 139 20.66 6.40 -6.47
N VAL A 140 19.89 5.36 -6.18
CA VAL A 140 18.69 5.02 -6.95
C VAL A 140 17.56 6.02 -6.69
N ALA A 141 17.35 6.41 -5.43
CA ALA A 141 16.26 7.32 -5.05
C ALA A 141 16.40 8.73 -5.65
N ARG A 142 17.62 9.22 -5.92
CA ARG A 142 17.83 10.52 -6.60
C ARG A 142 17.11 10.61 -7.95
N HIS A 143 16.95 9.49 -8.65
CA HIS A 143 16.23 9.47 -9.93
C HIS A 143 14.72 9.69 -9.76
N ALA A 144 14.15 9.36 -8.59
CA ALA A 144 12.74 9.61 -8.28
C ALA A 144 12.47 11.05 -7.79
N VAL A 145 13.50 11.77 -7.36
CA VAL A 145 13.39 13.16 -6.89
C VAL A 145 13.55 14.12 -8.07
N ASP A 146 12.53 14.13 -8.94
CA ASP A 146 12.42 15.07 -10.04
C ASP A 146 11.74 16.39 -9.60
N GLN A 147 11.53 17.30 -10.56
CA GLN A 147 10.84 18.57 -10.29
C GLN A 147 9.40 18.36 -9.78
N ARG A 148 8.73 17.26 -10.14
CA ARG A 148 7.37 16.96 -9.69
C ARG A 148 7.37 16.52 -8.23
N MET A 149 8.36 15.72 -7.81
CA MET A 149 8.58 15.34 -6.41
C MET A 149 8.91 16.57 -5.56
N VAL A 150 9.79 17.45 -6.03
CA VAL A 150 10.11 18.71 -5.33
C VAL A 150 8.85 19.56 -5.13
N ALA A 151 8.10 19.82 -6.21
CA ALA A 151 6.87 20.60 -6.14
C ALA A 151 5.79 19.91 -5.28
N PHE A 152 5.77 18.58 -5.24
CA PHE A 152 4.90 17.83 -4.33
C PHE A 152 5.27 18.08 -2.87
N ILE A 153 6.54 17.90 -2.51
CA ILE A 153 7.03 18.04 -1.15
C ILE A 153 6.81 19.47 -0.62
N GLU A 154 7.06 20.49 -1.44
CA GLU A 154 6.81 21.89 -1.07
C GLU A 154 5.32 22.22 -0.90
N SER A 155 4.43 21.46 -1.57
CA SER A 155 2.98 21.62 -1.46
C SER A 155 2.34 20.82 -0.32
N LEU A 156 3.13 20.04 0.42
CA LEU A 156 2.59 19.19 1.48
C LEU A 156 2.08 20.01 2.66
N PRO A 157 0.88 19.72 3.16
CA PRO A 157 0.34 20.39 4.32
C PRO A 157 1.03 19.94 5.61
N ASP A 158 1.08 20.84 6.60
CA ASP A 158 1.69 20.57 7.90
C ASP A 158 0.96 19.49 8.71
N SER A 159 -0.32 19.24 8.41
CA SER A 159 -1.09 18.15 9.04
C SER A 159 -0.57 16.77 8.65
N VAL A 160 0.17 16.64 7.54
CA VAL A 160 0.88 15.41 7.19
C VAL A 160 2.26 15.46 7.84
N GLN A 161 2.46 14.70 8.91
CA GLN A 161 3.70 14.73 9.69
C GLN A 161 4.83 13.96 9.01
N GLN A 162 4.48 12.82 8.40
CA GLN A 162 5.41 11.90 7.76
C GLN A 162 4.72 11.19 6.61
N LEU A 163 5.45 10.93 5.54
CA LEU A 163 5.08 10.03 4.45
C LEU A 163 6.23 9.06 4.22
N TRP A 164 5.95 7.81 3.89
CA TRP A 164 7.00 6.86 3.51
C TRP A 164 6.46 5.79 2.55
N SER A 165 7.36 5.07 1.92
CA SER A 165 7.05 3.85 1.19
C SER A 165 7.74 2.66 1.83
N GLU A 166 7.04 1.53 1.84
CA GLU A 166 7.58 0.24 2.30
C GLU A 166 7.07 -0.84 1.36
N GLY A 167 7.95 -1.47 0.58
CA GLY A 167 7.59 -2.52 -0.36
C GLY A 167 6.52 -2.08 -1.37
N ASN A 168 5.33 -2.67 -1.29
CA ASN A 168 4.17 -2.32 -2.13
C ASN A 168 3.20 -1.35 -1.46
N TRP A 169 3.60 -0.63 -0.41
CA TRP A 169 2.77 0.34 0.28
C TRP A 169 3.36 1.75 0.20
N THR A 170 2.47 2.74 0.18
CA THR A 170 2.79 4.12 0.53
C THR A 170 1.92 4.51 1.71
N LEU A 171 2.53 5.13 2.71
CA LEU A 171 1.89 5.46 3.97
C LEU A 171 2.05 6.92 4.29
N GLY A 172 1.13 7.41 5.12
CA GLY A 172 1.16 8.74 5.70
C GLY A 172 0.66 8.74 7.14
N MET A 173 1.25 9.61 7.95
CA MET A 173 0.90 9.81 9.35
C MET A 173 0.39 11.24 9.57
N LEU A 174 -0.69 11.34 10.34
CA LEU A 174 -1.26 12.58 10.84
C LEU A 174 -1.26 12.59 12.38
N PRO A 175 -1.37 13.78 13.02
CA PRO A 175 -1.60 13.87 14.45
C PRO A 175 -2.90 13.18 14.87
N VAL A 176 -2.93 12.71 16.11
CA VAL A 176 -4.14 12.19 16.76
C VAL A 176 -5.22 13.26 16.79
N GLY A 177 -6.47 12.86 16.57
CA GLY A 177 -7.61 13.78 16.57
C GLY A 177 -7.74 14.61 15.29
N SER A 178 -7.03 14.25 14.22
CA SER A 178 -7.23 14.81 12.88
C SER A 178 -8.68 14.65 12.43
N GLY A 179 -9.22 15.63 11.69
CA GLY A 179 -10.60 15.64 11.23
C GLY A 179 -10.76 15.24 9.75
N PRO A 180 -12.01 15.18 9.25
CA PRO A 180 -12.34 14.77 7.88
C PRO A 180 -11.54 15.48 6.78
N ARG A 181 -11.34 16.79 6.92
CA ARG A 181 -10.57 17.59 5.95
C ARG A 181 -9.10 17.16 5.90
N ASP A 182 -8.49 16.86 7.05
CA ASP A 182 -7.11 16.40 7.12
C ASP A 182 -6.99 14.98 6.57
N TRP A 183 -7.95 14.11 6.86
CA TRP A 183 -7.99 12.75 6.30
C TRP A 183 -8.02 12.77 4.77
N GLU A 184 -8.92 13.54 4.16
CA GLU A 184 -9.00 13.65 2.70
C GLU A 184 -7.70 14.19 2.10
N THR A 185 -7.14 15.21 2.74
CA THR A 185 -5.88 15.83 2.33
C THR A 185 -4.72 14.83 2.40
N ALA A 186 -4.64 14.03 3.46
CA ALA A 186 -3.61 13.02 3.60
C ALA A 186 -3.80 11.85 2.63
N ILE A 187 -5.04 11.39 2.39
CA ILE A 187 -5.30 10.36 1.38
C ILE A 187 -4.82 10.85 0.01
N ASP A 188 -5.13 12.09 -0.36
CA ASP A 188 -4.65 12.67 -1.62
C ASP A 188 -3.12 12.83 -1.66
N ALA A 189 -2.47 13.15 -0.52
CA ALA A 189 -1.02 13.24 -0.43
C ALA A 189 -0.33 11.87 -0.59
N VAL A 190 -0.84 10.83 0.09
CA VAL A 190 -0.32 9.45 0.00
C VAL A 190 -0.53 8.89 -1.41
N LEU A 191 -1.69 9.11 -2.01
CA LEU A 191 -1.96 8.74 -3.41
C LEU A 191 -0.99 9.43 -4.38
N ARG A 192 -0.75 10.73 -4.19
CA ARG A 192 0.15 11.49 -5.06
C ARG A 192 1.60 11.01 -4.89
N LEU A 193 2.06 10.73 -3.67
CA LEU A 193 3.37 10.14 -3.44
C LEU A 193 3.48 8.77 -4.10
N SER A 194 2.50 7.89 -3.89
CA SER A 194 2.43 6.57 -4.51
C SER A 194 2.59 6.65 -6.03
N GLY A 195 1.86 7.58 -6.66
CA GLY A 195 1.98 7.86 -8.09
C GLY A 195 3.31 8.45 -8.52
N LEU A 196 4.03 9.20 -7.69
CA LEU A 196 5.37 9.71 -8.01
C LEU A 196 6.44 8.61 -7.89
N LEU A 197 6.25 7.65 -7.00
CA LEU A 197 7.20 6.56 -6.74
C LEU A 197 7.15 5.41 -7.75
N HIS A 198 6.27 5.48 -8.74
CA HIS A 198 6.20 4.48 -9.83
C HIS A 198 7.50 4.37 -10.65
N VAL A 199 8.37 5.40 -10.60
CA VAL A 199 9.65 5.43 -11.31
C VAL A 199 10.75 4.62 -10.62
N LEU A 200 10.52 4.18 -9.38
CA LEU A 200 11.46 3.31 -8.67
C LEU A 200 11.52 1.93 -9.32
N PRO A 201 12.69 1.25 -9.29
CA PRO A 201 12.81 -0.07 -9.86
C PRO A 201 11.83 -1.04 -9.19
N PRO A 202 11.15 -1.91 -9.96
CA PRO A 202 10.31 -2.94 -9.37
C PRO A 202 11.16 -3.89 -8.53
N VAL A 203 10.53 -4.56 -7.56
CA VAL A 203 11.16 -5.65 -6.80
C VAL A 203 11.72 -6.67 -7.78
N VAL A 204 13.02 -6.95 -7.68
CA VAL A 204 13.66 -8.00 -8.48
C VAL A 204 13.41 -9.30 -7.74
N ASP A 205 12.58 -10.17 -8.30
CA ASP A 205 12.34 -11.49 -7.73
C ASP A 205 13.65 -12.28 -7.80
N ARG A 206 14.39 -12.37 -6.69
CA ARG A 206 15.70 -13.03 -6.63
C ARG A 206 15.61 -14.57 -6.73
N GLY A 207 14.47 -15.10 -7.18
CA GLY A 207 14.15 -16.52 -7.23
C GLY A 207 14.03 -17.13 -8.64
N HIS A 208 14.39 -16.42 -9.71
CA HIS A 208 14.57 -17.02 -11.04
C HIS A 208 15.89 -16.54 -11.63
N SER A 209 16.98 -17.22 -11.28
CA SER A 209 18.16 -17.24 -12.14
C SER A 209 17.74 -17.96 -13.43
N PRO A 210 17.89 -17.36 -14.62
CA PRO A 210 17.68 -18.07 -15.89
C PRO A 210 18.69 -19.20 -16.14
N ASP A 211 19.60 -19.43 -15.19
CA ASP A 211 20.77 -20.29 -15.32
C ASP A 211 20.51 -21.73 -14.82
N ASP A 212 19.30 -22.04 -14.34
CA ASP A 212 18.92 -23.36 -13.81
C ASP A 212 18.14 -24.23 -14.84
N GLU A 213 17.95 -23.78 -16.07
CA GLU A 213 17.43 -24.61 -17.17
C GLU A 213 18.58 -25.00 -18.11
N ASP A 214 18.66 -26.29 -18.45
CA ASP A 214 19.58 -26.96 -19.39
C ASP A 214 20.77 -27.77 -18.81
N TYR A 215 20.57 -28.48 -17.70
CA TYR A 215 21.29 -29.74 -17.46
C TYR A 215 20.32 -30.91 -17.24
N GLU A 216 19.44 -31.16 -18.22
CA GLU A 216 18.92 -32.52 -18.39
C GLU A 216 20.09 -33.41 -18.82
N SER A 217 20.67 -34.09 -17.83
CA SER A 217 21.71 -35.10 -18.02
C SER A 217 21.13 -36.28 -18.76
N ASP A 218 21.38 -36.29 -20.08
CA ASP A 218 21.20 -37.41 -21.01
C ASP A 218 22.15 -38.56 -20.62
N SER A 219 21.82 -39.27 -19.55
CA SER A 219 22.60 -40.41 -19.06
C SER A 219 21.70 -41.50 -18.49
N ASP A 220 20.88 -42.09 -19.36
CA ASP A 220 20.34 -43.43 -19.18
C ASP A 220 20.91 -44.33 -20.29
N ASP A 221 22.16 -44.72 -20.11
CA ASP A 221 22.74 -45.87 -20.80
C ASP A 221 23.87 -46.44 -19.93
N ARG A 222 23.57 -47.60 -19.34
CA ARG A 222 24.45 -48.78 -19.09
C ARG A 222 24.58 -49.30 -17.66
N ASP A 223 24.13 -50.55 -17.57
CA ASP A 223 24.82 -51.72 -17.04
C ASP A 223 24.95 -51.88 -15.50
N ASP A 224 24.01 -52.68 -14.98
CA ASP A 224 24.27 -54.04 -14.47
C ASP A 224 25.54 -54.23 -13.63
N PHE A 225 25.40 -54.38 -12.31
CA PHE A 225 26.18 -55.35 -11.53
C PHE A 225 25.45 -55.74 -10.23
N GLU A 226 25.28 -57.05 -10.11
CA GLU A 226 24.82 -57.84 -8.96
C GLU A 226 25.53 -57.49 -7.64
N ARG A 227 24.77 -57.44 -6.52
CA ARG A 227 25.29 -57.89 -5.22
C ARG A 227 24.20 -58.22 -4.19
N ASP A 228 23.97 -59.53 -4.08
CA ASP A 228 23.79 -60.35 -2.86
C ASP A 228 23.16 -59.76 -1.59
N GLU A 229 22.00 -60.34 -1.27
CA GLU A 229 21.59 -60.93 0.01
C GLU A 229 22.37 -60.54 1.28
N PHE A 230 21.66 -59.95 2.24
CA PHE A 230 21.80 -60.35 3.64
C PHE A 230 20.45 -60.27 4.36
N GLU A 231 19.93 -61.43 4.72
CA GLU A 231 18.88 -61.63 5.71
C GLU A 231 19.37 -61.15 7.09
N SER A 232 18.50 -60.50 7.84
CA SER A 232 18.54 -60.51 9.30
C SER A 232 17.11 -60.41 9.80
N ASP A 233 16.61 -61.56 10.25
CA ASP A 233 15.58 -61.64 11.27
C ASP A 233 16.01 -60.82 12.50
N ASP A 234 15.04 -60.19 13.17
CA ASP A 234 14.92 -60.23 14.63
C ASP A 234 13.57 -59.61 15.05
N GLU A 235 12.74 -60.52 15.55
CA GLU A 235 11.45 -60.44 16.22
C GLU A 235 11.53 -59.65 17.54
N TYR A 236 10.53 -58.81 17.87
CA TYR A 236 9.94 -58.69 19.23
C TYR A 236 8.59 -57.93 19.22
N ASP A 237 7.61 -58.57 19.88
CA ASP A 237 6.25 -58.16 20.19
C ASP A 237 6.08 -56.80 20.89
N ARG A 238 4.97 -56.08 20.63
CA ARG A 238 4.01 -55.68 21.69
C ARG A 238 2.69 -55.02 21.24
N ASP A 239 1.60 -55.68 21.61
CA ASP A 239 0.35 -55.20 22.25
C ASP A 239 -0.33 -53.86 21.84
N ASP A 240 -1.51 -54.02 21.22
CA ASP A 240 -2.84 -53.63 21.71
C ASP A 240 -3.34 -52.15 21.68
N TYR A 241 -4.67 -52.04 21.41
CA TYR A 241 -5.58 -50.89 21.37
C TYR A 241 -5.68 -49.97 20.13
N ALA A 242 -6.78 -50.16 19.37
CA ALA A 242 -7.50 -49.08 18.68
C ALA A 242 -9.02 -49.38 18.62
N PRO A 243 -9.92 -48.50 19.11
CA PRO A 243 -11.36 -48.70 18.98
C PRO A 243 -11.96 -48.00 17.76
N ASP A 244 -12.86 -48.76 17.12
CA ASP A 244 -14.21 -48.44 16.68
C ASP A 244 -14.47 -47.27 15.70
N ARG A 245 -14.86 -47.68 14.48
CA ARG A 245 -15.20 -46.86 13.32
C ARG A 245 -16.73 -46.78 13.24
N ARG A 246 -17.34 -45.65 13.57
CA ARG A 246 -18.78 -45.45 13.38
C ARG A 246 -19.10 -44.77 12.05
N GLU A 247 -19.85 -45.54 11.26
CA GLU A 247 -20.48 -45.22 9.99
C GLU A 247 -21.40 -43.99 10.08
N ARG A 248 -21.26 -43.05 9.14
CA ARG A 248 -22.29 -42.03 8.87
C ARG A 248 -23.23 -42.53 7.78
N GLY A 249 -24.42 -42.91 8.24
CA GLY A 249 -25.57 -43.22 7.42
C GLY A 249 -26.12 -42.00 6.67
N ARG A 250 -26.29 -42.23 5.38
CA ARG A 250 -27.01 -41.50 4.34
C ARG A 250 -28.52 -41.44 4.61
N ARG A 251 -29.17 -40.32 4.23
CA ARG A 251 -30.58 -40.12 3.78
C ARG A 251 -30.93 -38.64 3.98
N GLU A 252 -31.86 -37.99 3.29
CA GLU A 252 -32.54 -38.12 2.00
C GLU A 252 -33.42 -36.85 1.90
N SER A 253 -33.65 -36.41 0.67
CA SER A 253 -34.42 -35.24 0.26
C SER A 253 -35.86 -35.14 0.81
N GLY A 254 -36.34 -33.91 0.99
CA GLY A 254 -37.76 -33.58 1.18
C GLY A 254 -38.08 -32.14 0.79
N ARG A 255 -38.77 -31.96 -0.33
CA ARG A 255 -39.51 -30.76 -0.78
C ARG A 255 -40.72 -30.51 0.11
N TYR A 256 -41.07 -29.25 0.36
CA TYR A 256 -42.45 -28.73 0.31
C TYR A 256 -42.44 -27.23 -0.05
N ASP A 257 -43.23 -26.87 -1.06
CA ASP A 257 -43.76 -25.53 -1.32
C ASP A 257 -44.92 -25.23 -0.35
N THR A 258 -45.18 -23.96 0.01
CA THR A 258 -46.52 -23.37 0.16
C THR A 258 -46.43 -21.84 0.34
N ASP A 259 -47.30 -21.14 -0.37
CA ASP A 259 -47.58 -19.69 -0.42
C ASP A 259 -48.19 -19.11 0.88
N ALA A 260 -48.01 -17.80 1.12
CA ALA A 260 -48.98 -16.86 1.71
C ALA A 260 -48.30 -15.49 1.94
N GLU A 261 -48.60 -14.47 1.13
CA GLU A 261 -49.59 -13.40 1.37
C GLU A 261 -48.94 -12.10 1.90
N PHE A 262 -49.03 -11.08 1.05
CA PHE A 262 -48.82 -9.68 1.34
C PHE A 262 -49.95 -9.17 2.22
N ASP A 263 -49.61 -8.44 3.29
CA ASP A 263 -50.45 -7.34 3.75
C ASP A 263 -49.60 -6.15 4.16
N ARG A 264 -50.03 -4.99 3.65
CA ARG A 264 -49.52 -3.65 3.91
C ARG A 264 -50.26 -3.04 5.11
N ASP A 265 -49.65 -1.97 5.59
CA ASP A 265 -50.20 -0.92 6.45
C ASP A 265 -49.95 -1.09 7.95
N GLU A 266 -48.90 -0.43 8.46
CA GLU A 266 -49.07 0.56 9.53
C GLU A 266 -47.85 1.49 9.60
N PHE A 267 -48.02 2.71 9.07
CA PHE A 267 -47.16 3.86 9.37
C PHE A 267 -47.72 4.52 10.63
N ASP A 268 -46.99 4.46 11.75
CA ASP A 268 -46.97 5.58 12.70
C ASP A 268 -45.85 5.47 13.75
N ARG A 269 -45.08 6.57 13.84
CA ARG A 269 -44.20 7.01 14.94
C ARG A 269 -42.91 6.20 15.21
N ALA A 270 -41.85 6.59 14.51
CA ALA A 270 -40.48 6.32 14.94
C ALA A 270 -40.09 7.26 16.11
N ASP A 271 -40.18 6.74 17.34
CA ASP A 271 -39.21 7.10 18.37
C ASP A 271 -37.86 6.51 17.94
N PHE A 272 -36.87 7.35 17.72
CA PHE A 272 -35.50 6.90 17.44
C PHE A 272 -34.90 6.35 18.74
N ASP A 273 -34.91 5.03 18.90
CA ASP A 273 -34.24 4.34 20.00
C ASP A 273 -32.76 4.12 19.62
N ASP A 274 -31.86 4.97 20.14
CA ASP A 274 -30.40 4.86 19.99
C ASP A 274 -29.82 3.52 20.47
N ARG A 275 -30.63 2.65 21.09
CA ARG A 275 -30.23 1.30 21.53
C ARG A 275 -30.17 0.28 20.40
N ASP A 276 -30.99 0.42 19.38
CA ASP A 276 -31.06 -0.58 18.30
C ASP A 276 -29.85 -0.50 17.36
N ASP A 277 -29.25 0.69 17.18
CA ASP A 277 -28.04 0.85 16.37
C ASP A 277 -26.81 0.26 17.08
N ALA A 278 -26.75 0.29 18.41
CA ALA A 278 -25.68 -0.32 19.18
C ALA A 278 -25.76 -1.86 19.17
N GLU A 279 -26.96 -2.44 19.27
CA GLU A 279 -27.14 -3.88 19.12
C GLU A 279 -26.92 -4.35 17.68
N ARG A 280 -27.29 -3.55 16.68
CA ARG A 280 -27.04 -3.86 15.27
C ARG A 280 -25.56 -3.81 14.94
N ALA A 281 -24.82 -2.82 15.46
CA ALA A 281 -23.36 -2.77 15.36
C ALA A 281 -22.70 -3.98 16.05
N ALA A 282 -23.16 -4.36 17.25
CA ALA A 282 -22.65 -5.51 17.97
C ALA A 282 -22.96 -6.87 17.30
N ARG A 283 -24.00 -6.94 16.45
CA ARG A 283 -24.27 -8.14 15.62
C ARG A 283 -23.31 -8.25 14.45
N PHE A 284 -22.85 -7.13 13.88
CA PHE A 284 -21.79 -7.14 12.86
C PHE A 284 -20.42 -7.54 13.43
N ASP A 285 -20.18 -7.38 14.73
CA ASP A 285 -18.93 -7.80 15.39
C ASP A 285 -18.88 -9.30 15.75
N ARG A 286 -20.01 -10.03 15.71
CA ARG A 286 -20.09 -11.44 16.17
C ARG A 286 -19.88 -12.45 15.06
N ASP A 287 -20.31 -12.14 13.84
CA ASP A 287 -20.11 -12.98 12.68
C ASP A 287 -18.87 -12.41 11.97
N GLY A 288 -17.76 -13.16 11.98
CA GLY A 288 -16.45 -12.76 11.43
C GLY A 288 -16.42 -12.59 9.91
N ASP A 289 -17.46 -11.96 9.35
CA ASP A 289 -17.55 -11.53 7.96
C ASP A 289 -16.72 -10.25 7.79
N TYR A 290 -15.40 -10.42 7.76
CA TYR A 290 -14.49 -9.38 7.29
C TYR A 290 -14.94 -8.95 5.89
N ALA A 291 -15.12 -7.64 5.69
CA ALA A 291 -15.52 -7.14 4.37
C ALA A 291 -14.45 -7.54 3.33
N PRO A 292 -14.83 -8.09 2.16
CA PRO A 292 -13.87 -8.68 1.20
C PRO A 292 -12.83 -7.69 0.68
N LEU A 293 -13.11 -6.37 0.73
CA LEU A 293 -12.13 -5.34 0.37
C LEU A 293 -11.00 -5.19 1.39
N LEU A 294 -11.25 -5.47 2.68
CA LEU A 294 -10.24 -5.45 3.73
C LEU A 294 -9.35 -6.68 3.66
N GLU A 295 -9.86 -7.87 3.34
CA GLU A 295 -9.02 -9.06 3.11
C GLU A 295 -8.05 -8.85 1.93
N ASP A 296 -8.53 -8.25 0.83
CA ASP A 296 -7.70 -7.86 -0.32
C ASP A 296 -6.61 -6.83 0.03
N ILE A 297 -6.83 -6.01 1.07
CA ILE A 297 -5.94 -4.92 1.51
C ILE A 297 -4.99 -5.41 2.62
N ALA A 298 -5.51 -6.17 3.59
CA ALA A 298 -4.82 -6.64 4.80
C ALA A 298 -4.11 -7.99 4.62
N GLY A 299 -4.38 -8.71 3.52
CA GLY A 299 -3.56 -9.80 3.02
C GLY A 299 -4.08 -11.20 3.35
N GLU A 300 -4.52 -11.93 2.33
CA GLU A 300 -4.18 -13.36 2.19
C GLU A 300 -2.80 -13.46 1.53
N SER A 301 -1.85 -14.09 2.20
CA SER A 301 -0.53 -14.42 1.68
C SER A 301 -0.59 -15.65 0.77
N GLU A 302 -1.25 -15.56 -0.38
CA GLU A 302 -1.05 -16.52 -1.48
C GLU A 302 -0.90 -15.78 -2.80
N ALA A 303 0.33 -15.74 -3.30
CA ALA A 303 0.64 -15.31 -4.65
C ALA A 303 -0.04 -16.28 -5.64
N ARG A 304 -1.28 -15.96 -6.06
CA ARG A 304 -1.88 -16.63 -7.22
C ARG A 304 -1.04 -16.27 -8.44
N PRO A 305 -0.49 -17.26 -9.18
CA PRO A 305 0.31 -16.97 -10.35
C PRO A 305 -0.56 -16.25 -11.39
N SER A 306 -0.17 -15.03 -11.71
CA SER A 306 -0.84 -14.21 -12.72
C SER A 306 -0.72 -14.89 -14.09
N ARG A 307 -1.86 -15.32 -14.65
CA ARG A 307 -1.95 -15.80 -16.04
C ARG A 307 -1.60 -14.64 -16.97
N ARG A 308 -0.35 -14.61 -17.44
CA ARG A 308 0.08 -13.73 -18.53
C ARG A 308 -0.64 -14.15 -19.82
N PRO A 309 -1.22 -13.24 -20.62
CA PRO A 309 -1.48 -13.51 -22.02
C PRO A 309 -0.14 -13.65 -22.75
N ALA A 310 0.01 -14.71 -23.55
CA ALA A 310 1.23 -15.00 -24.30
C ALA A 310 1.60 -13.82 -25.22
N LEU A 311 2.80 -13.28 -25.03
CA LEU A 311 3.39 -12.28 -25.92
C LEU A 311 3.59 -12.94 -27.29
N ALA A 312 3.04 -12.33 -28.35
CA ALA A 312 3.28 -12.79 -29.71
C ALA A 312 4.79 -12.64 -30.03
N ILE A 313 5.43 -13.76 -30.34
CA ILE A 313 6.82 -13.83 -30.80
C ILE A 313 6.94 -13.01 -32.07
N VAL A 314 7.68 -11.89 -32.00
CA VAL A 314 8.08 -11.10 -33.16
C VAL A 314 9.23 -11.83 -33.84
N PRO A 315 9.10 -12.30 -35.10
CA PRO A 315 10.18 -12.99 -35.77
C PRO A 315 11.40 -12.08 -35.99
N ASP A 316 12.59 -12.63 -35.76
CA ASP A 316 13.89 -11.97 -35.95
C ASP A 316 14.04 -11.41 -37.39
N PRO A 317 14.46 -10.15 -37.58
CA PRO A 317 14.66 -9.55 -38.90
C PRO A 317 15.73 -10.23 -39.78
N ARG A 318 16.47 -11.21 -39.28
CA ARG A 318 17.53 -11.92 -40.02
C ARG A 318 17.04 -13.03 -40.95
N ASP A 319 15.79 -13.48 -40.83
CA ASP A 319 15.21 -14.56 -41.66
C ASP A 319 14.38 -14.08 -42.86
N ARG A 320 14.53 -12.82 -43.28
CA ARG A 320 13.90 -12.35 -44.51
C ARG A 320 14.64 -12.88 -45.75
N VAL A 321 14.14 -13.99 -46.29
CA VAL A 321 14.38 -14.41 -47.68
C VAL A 321 14.11 -13.22 -48.60
N ARG A 322 15.15 -12.77 -49.33
CA ARG A 322 15.06 -11.71 -50.33
C ARG A 322 14.01 -12.10 -51.39
N ARG A 323 12.82 -11.50 -51.33
CA ARG A 323 11.94 -11.40 -52.50
C ARG A 323 12.55 -10.40 -53.46
N ALA A 324 12.92 -10.87 -54.65
CA ALA A 324 13.26 -10.01 -55.78
C ALA A 324 12.00 -9.23 -56.17
N TRP A 325 12.08 -7.90 -56.14
CA TRP A 325 11.05 -7.02 -56.68
C TRP A 325 11.34 -6.83 -58.17
N SER A 326 10.33 -7.05 -59.02
CA SER A 326 10.35 -6.73 -60.44
C SER A 326 10.15 -5.22 -60.65
N ASP A 327 10.82 -4.65 -61.65
CA ASP A 327 10.96 -3.22 -61.96
C ASP A 327 9.68 -2.47 -62.38
N GLU A 328 8.48 -2.89 -61.98
CA GLU A 328 7.23 -2.39 -62.60
C GLU A 328 6.37 -1.45 -61.75
N ASP A 329 6.82 -1.04 -60.55
CA ASP A 329 6.10 -0.06 -59.73
C ASP A 329 7.01 1.10 -59.28
N ARG A 330 7.42 1.94 -60.24
CA ARG A 330 8.09 3.22 -59.97
C ARG A 330 7.06 4.36 -60.07
N PRO A 331 6.66 5.03 -58.98
CA PRO A 331 5.82 6.23 -59.09
C PRO A 331 6.64 7.40 -59.65
N GLU A 332 6.00 8.16 -60.55
CA GLU A 332 6.55 9.27 -61.32
C GLU A 332 7.06 10.44 -60.47
N GLU A 333 8.13 11.06 -60.98
CA GLU A 333 8.84 12.21 -60.41
C GLU A 333 7.95 13.45 -60.28
N ALA A 334 7.87 14.02 -59.08
CA ALA A 334 7.28 15.34 -58.86
C ALA A 334 8.33 16.43 -59.17
N GLU A 335 7.98 17.31 -60.11
CA GLU A 335 8.81 18.44 -60.53
C GLU A 335 9.06 19.48 -59.41
N PRO A 336 10.24 20.14 -59.39
CA PRO A 336 10.50 21.25 -58.49
C PRO A 336 9.94 22.57 -59.04
N ALA A 337 9.05 23.22 -58.29
CA ALA A 337 8.56 24.55 -58.60
C ALA A 337 9.67 25.62 -58.53
N ARG A 338 9.70 26.46 -59.57
CA ARG A 338 10.62 27.56 -59.81
C ARG A 338 10.31 28.82 -58.98
N SER A 339 11.39 29.48 -58.58
CA SER A 339 11.66 30.92 -58.37
C SER A 339 10.54 31.94 -58.56
N VAL A 340 10.39 32.82 -57.56
CA VAL A 340 9.94 34.20 -57.71
C VAL A 340 10.88 35.11 -56.89
N ASP A 341 11.84 35.74 -57.57
CA ASP A 341 12.44 37.04 -57.23
C ASP A 341 11.52 38.14 -57.84
N GLU A 342 11.44 39.43 -57.49
CA GLU A 342 12.23 40.40 -56.71
C GLU A 342 11.39 41.71 -56.57
N ASP A 343 11.94 42.72 -55.87
CA ASP A 343 11.54 44.15 -55.72
C ASP A 343 10.65 44.52 -54.50
N ASP A 344 10.97 45.42 -53.55
CA ASP A 344 12.13 46.31 -53.19
C ASP A 344 11.78 46.98 -51.80
N PRO A 345 12.54 47.92 -51.17
CA PRO A 345 13.56 47.68 -50.14
C PRO A 345 13.36 48.42 -48.78
N ALA A 346 14.38 48.23 -47.91
CA ALA A 346 14.85 49.09 -46.82
C ALA A 346 14.23 48.93 -45.41
N ASP A 347 14.92 48.16 -44.54
CA ASP A 347 15.65 48.72 -43.39
C ASP A 347 16.22 47.61 -42.47
N ARG A 348 17.54 47.43 -42.52
CA ARG A 348 18.38 46.91 -41.43
C ARG A 348 19.71 47.65 -41.56
N PRO A 349 20.35 48.12 -40.46
CA PRO A 349 21.03 47.18 -39.56
C PRO A 349 21.21 47.63 -38.09
N GLY A 350 21.58 46.68 -37.21
CA GLY A 350 22.37 47.00 -36.00
C GLY A 350 22.01 46.23 -34.72
N GLY A 351 22.75 45.17 -34.39
CA GLY A 351 23.14 44.90 -32.99
C GLY A 351 24.44 45.68 -32.66
N PRO A 352 25.15 45.46 -31.53
CA PRO A 352 24.90 44.54 -30.41
C PRO A 352 25.20 45.18 -29.00
N PHE A 353 24.99 44.42 -27.91
CA PHE A 353 25.49 44.68 -26.53
C PHE A 353 24.81 45.77 -25.67
N HIS A 354 24.19 45.34 -24.56
CA HIS A 354 23.79 46.21 -23.45
C HIS A 354 24.97 46.47 -22.49
N PRO A 355 25.28 47.72 -22.11
CA PRO A 355 26.31 48.03 -21.13
C PRO A 355 25.73 47.94 -19.72
N GLY A 356 26.09 46.89 -18.96
CA GLY A 356 25.61 46.78 -17.57
C GLY A 356 26.21 45.68 -16.69
N PHE A 357 26.84 44.65 -17.26
CA PHE A 357 27.49 43.61 -16.45
C PHE A 357 28.95 43.96 -16.14
N ARG A 358 29.26 44.22 -14.86
CA ARG A 358 30.62 44.16 -14.34
C ARG A 358 30.78 42.86 -13.54
N PRO A 359 31.74 41.98 -13.87
CA PRO A 359 32.08 40.87 -12.98
C PRO A 359 32.83 41.39 -11.74
N TYR A 360 32.44 40.88 -10.57
CA TYR A 360 33.04 41.15 -9.27
C TYR A 360 34.45 40.54 -9.20
N GLN A 361 35.48 41.38 -9.06
CA GLN A 361 36.84 40.95 -8.69
C GLN A 361 37.00 41.07 -7.17
N GLY A 362 36.96 39.94 -6.46
CA GLY A 362 37.36 39.86 -5.05
C GLY A 362 38.89 39.85 -4.90
N PRO A 363 39.41 40.23 -3.71
CA PRO A 363 40.84 40.34 -3.47
C PRO A 363 41.55 38.97 -3.38
N ALA A 364 42.74 38.89 -3.97
CA ALA A 364 43.61 37.71 -3.90
C ALA A 364 44.22 37.52 -2.49
N PRO A 365 44.40 36.26 -2.04
CA PRO A 365 44.98 35.97 -0.73
C PRO A 365 46.49 36.28 -0.70
N ARG A 366 46.96 36.72 0.47
CA ARG A 366 48.39 36.88 0.80
C ARG A 366 48.97 35.61 1.37
#